data_AF-A0A6N2W0H1-F1
#
_entry.id   AF-A0A6N2W0H1-F1
#
_cell.length_a   1.000
_cell.length_b   1.000
_cell.length_c   1.000
_cell.angle_alpha   90.00
_cell.angle_beta   90.00
_cell.angle_gamma   90.00
#
_symmetry.space_group_name_H-M   'P 1'
#
loop_
_entity.id
_entity.type
_entity.pdbx_description
1 polymer ?
#
loop_
_entity_poly.entity_id
_entity_poly.type
_entity_poly.pdbx_seq_one_letter_code
_entity_poly.pdbx_strand_id
1 'polypeptide(L)'
;MIKYYIVIGIIYMIPYMIMIGISCLKDKLETDRNFYGKDIDPKEIKLINVSYEKLKIERKKFEKCTEMGQIKYIYTQNFGDEQLILSEEEYNKYFPDMFVDTAIAYFIIYKFAYDSPKGMLEAETKLIKPTMEKKYEEDDVKEVKGLIYESCKNKLFADLYRSESYYNGRTITHRVYINTKKREGTITGKSKIKPGRYDWMFSDSSWYPLETKKKKRNKFLTFFAYLNPNKTDTIFHAYIALGIYGIYFIAWYKLSKIMSNGHYTLLHIVLSLFMLGNFINVIYEKNDYEYYKNTKKEISKIHKLCIKVGNIMQMICVVLFLYSIWCIGH
;
A
#
# COMPACT_ATOMS: atom_id res chain seq x y z
N MET A 1 -26.11 40.45 -16.52
CA MET A 1 -26.08 38.97 -16.38
C MET A 1 -24.69 38.35 -16.59
N ILE A 2 -23.98 38.61 -17.70
CA ILE A 2 -22.65 38.01 -17.97
C ILE A 2 -21.63 38.24 -16.84
N LYS A 3 -21.59 39.46 -16.27
CA LYS A 3 -20.71 39.81 -15.14
C LYS A 3 -20.89 38.92 -13.90
N TYR A 4 -22.11 38.48 -13.58
CA TYR A 4 -22.37 37.63 -12.41
C TYR A 4 -21.85 36.20 -12.59
N TYR A 5 -21.90 35.67 -13.81
CA TYR A 5 -21.38 34.32 -14.11
C TYR A 5 -19.85 34.28 -14.04
N ILE A 6 -19.19 35.35 -14.48
CA ILE A 6 -17.74 35.51 -14.34
C ILE A 6 -17.36 35.55 -12.86
N VAL A 7 -18.10 36.31 -12.04
CA VAL A 7 -17.87 36.38 -10.58
C VAL A 7 -18.10 35.02 -9.90
N ILE A 8 -19.17 34.30 -10.23
CA ILE A 8 -19.45 32.97 -9.67
C ILE A 8 -18.36 31.97 -10.09
N GLY A 9 -17.93 31.99 -11.36
CA GLY A 9 -16.83 31.17 -11.86
C GLY A 9 -15.52 31.45 -11.13
N ILE A 10 -15.18 32.73 -10.92
CA ILE A 10 -14.00 33.14 -10.14
C ILE A 10 -14.10 32.62 -8.70
N ILE A 11 -15.24 32.80 -8.03
CA ILE A 11 -15.46 32.31 -6.65
C ILE A 11 -15.30 30.79 -6.56
N TYR A 12 -15.79 30.06 -7.56
CA TYR A 12 -15.67 28.61 -7.63
C TYR A 12 -14.24 28.12 -7.91
N MET A 13 -13.39 28.93 -8.53
CA MET A 13 -11.99 28.60 -8.77
C MET A 13 -11.07 28.90 -7.58
N ILE A 14 -11.47 29.79 -6.66
CA ILE A 14 -10.68 30.13 -5.45
C ILE A 14 -10.28 28.87 -4.66
N PRO A 15 -11.19 27.91 -4.37
CA PRO A 15 -10.82 26.69 -3.69
C PRO A 15 -9.76 25.84 -4.37
N TYR A 16 -9.79 25.78 -5.70
CA TYR A 16 -8.80 25.07 -6.48
C TYR A 16 -7.43 25.77 -6.42
N MET A 17 -7.41 27.10 -6.53
CA MET A 17 -6.18 27.90 -6.40
C MET A 17 -5.55 27.76 -5.00
N ILE A 18 -6.36 27.74 -3.93
CA ILE A 18 -5.87 27.52 -2.56
C ILE A 18 -5.31 26.11 -2.40
N MET A 19 -5.96 25.08 -2.95
CA MET A 19 -5.46 23.71 -2.95
C MET A 19 -4.10 23.58 -3.66
N ILE A 20 -3.92 24.25 -4.80
CA ILE A 20 -2.62 24.33 -5.48
C ILE A 20 -1.61 25.01 -4.57
N GLY A 21 -1.97 26.15 -3.98
CA GLY A 21 -1.11 26.88 -3.04
C GLY A 21 -0.64 26.03 -1.86
N ILE A 22 -1.53 25.26 -1.24
CA ILE A 22 -1.18 24.30 -0.17
C ILE A 22 -0.18 23.26 -0.68
N SER A 23 -0.38 22.74 -1.89
CA SER A 23 0.50 21.75 -2.50
C SER A 23 1.89 22.33 -2.80
N CYS A 24 1.97 23.57 -3.29
CA CYS A 24 3.24 24.27 -3.52
C CYS A 24 3.98 24.62 -2.22
N LEU A 25 3.26 24.73 -1.10
CA LEU A 25 3.83 25.00 0.22
C LEU A 25 4.24 23.72 0.97
N LYS A 26 4.17 22.54 0.33
CA LYS A 26 4.48 21.25 0.95
C LYS A 26 5.82 21.25 1.68
N ASP A 27 6.90 21.65 1.02
CA ASP A 27 8.25 21.63 1.60
C ASP A 27 8.42 22.54 2.84
N LYS A 28 7.55 23.53 3.01
CA LYS A 28 7.55 24.43 4.17
C LYS A 28 6.62 23.98 5.30
N LEU A 29 5.57 23.25 4.97
CA LEU A 29 4.49 22.87 5.88
C LEU A 29 4.60 21.42 6.36
N GLU A 30 5.15 20.55 5.53
CA GLU A 30 5.35 19.14 5.84
C GLU A 30 6.51 18.99 6.83
N THR A 31 6.26 18.20 7.87
CA THR A 31 7.30 17.70 8.76
C THR A 31 7.94 16.48 8.12
N ASP A 32 9.28 16.41 8.16
CA ASP A 32 9.98 15.20 7.77
C ASP A 32 9.66 14.08 8.77
N ARG A 33 8.74 13.21 8.36
CA ARG A 33 8.28 12.06 9.13
C ARG A 33 8.97 10.77 8.70
N ASN A 34 9.97 10.84 7.82
CA ASN A 34 10.62 9.64 7.30
C ASN A 34 11.53 8.99 8.34
N PHE A 35 11.50 7.66 8.41
CA PHE A 35 12.55 6.92 9.09
C PHE A 35 13.60 6.49 8.07
N TYR A 36 14.79 7.09 8.17
CA TYR A 36 15.89 6.89 7.24
C TYR A 36 16.68 5.64 7.58
N GLY A 37 16.90 4.73 6.62
CA GLY A 37 17.71 3.55 6.88
C GLY A 37 19.18 3.85 7.16
N LYS A 38 19.72 4.98 6.69
CA LYS A 38 21.07 5.45 7.06
C LYS A 38 21.22 5.81 8.55
N ASP A 39 20.10 6.04 9.25
CA ASP A 39 20.11 6.41 10.67
C ASP A 39 20.12 5.16 11.58
N ILE A 40 20.05 3.96 11.01
CA ILE A 40 20.13 2.71 11.75
C ILE A 40 21.57 2.46 12.16
N ASP A 41 21.83 2.28 13.45
CA ASP A 41 23.09 1.71 13.93
C ASP A 41 22.99 0.17 13.92
N PRO A 42 23.83 -0.55 13.14
CA PRO A 42 23.87 -2.01 13.15
C PRO A 42 24.06 -2.61 14.55
N LYS A 43 24.72 -1.91 15.48
CA LYS A 43 24.95 -2.38 16.85
C LYS A 43 23.67 -2.44 17.68
N GLU A 44 22.75 -1.50 17.42
CA GLU A 44 21.47 -1.39 18.12
C GLU A 44 20.42 -2.38 17.58
N ILE A 45 20.66 -3.02 16.43
CA ILE A 45 19.83 -4.11 15.94
C ILE A 45 19.97 -5.29 16.91
N LYS A 46 18.86 -5.77 17.47
CA LYS A 46 18.82 -6.86 18.45
C LYS A 46 18.32 -8.15 17.80
N LEU A 47 19.01 -9.25 18.08
CA LEU A 47 18.49 -10.58 17.81
C LEU A 47 17.42 -10.87 18.86
N ILE A 48 16.17 -11.07 18.43
CA ILE A 48 15.02 -11.28 19.33
C ILE A 48 14.61 -12.74 19.42
N ASN A 49 14.87 -13.53 18.36
CA ASN A 49 14.55 -14.96 18.36
C ASN A 49 15.41 -15.70 17.32
N VAL A 50 15.70 -16.96 17.61
CA VAL A 50 16.25 -17.91 16.64
C VAL A 50 15.37 -19.15 16.65
N SER A 51 14.85 -19.50 15.48
CA SER A 51 14.00 -20.68 15.29
C SER A 51 14.58 -21.59 14.22
N TYR A 52 14.13 -22.84 14.22
CA TYR A 52 14.69 -23.90 13.38
C TYR A 52 13.57 -24.61 12.63
N GLU A 53 13.62 -24.58 11.31
CA GLU A 53 12.72 -25.34 10.45
C GLU A 53 13.36 -26.67 10.10
N LYS A 54 12.68 -27.78 10.40
CA LYS A 54 13.22 -29.13 10.21
C LYS A 54 13.15 -29.55 8.74
N LEU A 55 14.24 -30.13 8.26
CA LEU A 55 14.32 -30.85 7.00
C LEU A 55 14.69 -32.31 7.28
N LYS A 56 13.87 -33.25 6.82
CA LYS A 56 14.23 -34.67 6.82
C LYS A 56 15.19 -34.93 5.67
N ILE A 57 16.37 -35.44 5.97
CA ILE A 57 17.36 -35.85 4.98
C ILE A 57 17.49 -37.37 4.96
N GLU A 58 17.67 -37.93 3.76
CA GLU A 58 17.70 -39.37 3.54
C GLU A 58 19.11 -39.83 3.18
N ARG A 59 19.58 -40.92 3.79
CA ARG A 59 20.90 -41.52 3.55
C ARG A 59 21.16 -41.78 2.07
N LYS A 60 20.17 -42.37 1.38
CA LYS A 60 20.24 -42.71 -0.05
C LYS A 60 20.44 -41.52 -0.99
N LYS A 61 20.23 -40.29 -0.50
CA LYS A 61 20.41 -39.05 -1.26
C LYS A 61 21.79 -38.44 -1.06
N PHE A 62 22.70 -39.13 -0.35
CA PHE A 62 24.10 -38.73 -0.26
C PHE A 62 24.95 -39.49 -1.28
N GLU A 63 25.82 -38.75 -1.96
CA GLU A 63 26.86 -39.29 -2.82
C GLU A 63 28.22 -39.17 -2.12
N LYS A 64 28.97 -40.28 -2.08
CA LYS A 64 30.34 -40.31 -1.55
C LYS A 64 31.31 -39.81 -2.62
N CYS A 65 32.09 -38.80 -2.29
CA CYS A 65 33.13 -38.23 -3.13
C CYS A 65 34.48 -38.26 -2.40
N THR A 66 35.58 -38.40 -3.15
CA THR A 66 36.93 -38.27 -2.62
C THR A 66 37.62 -37.10 -3.31
N GLU A 67 37.90 -36.04 -2.56
CA GLU A 67 38.60 -34.85 -3.06
C GLU A 67 39.93 -34.69 -2.32
N MET A 68 41.04 -34.62 -3.05
CA MET A 68 42.39 -34.45 -2.47
C MET A 68 42.72 -35.45 -1.34
N GLY A 69 42.23 -36.69 -1.46
CA GLY A 69 42.44 -37.75 -0.47
C GLY A 69 41.50 -37.71 0.74
N GLN A 70 40.58 -36.74 0.82
CA GLN A 70 39.57 -36.65 1.88
C GLN A 70 38.20 -37.11 1.37
N ILE A 71 37.53 -37.96 2.16
CA ILE A 71 36.18 -38.43 1.88
C ILE A 71 35.16 -37.38 2.34
N LYS A 72 34.22 -37.05 1.46
CA LYS A 72 33.09 -36.16 1.71
C LYS A 72 31.80 -36.80 1.22
N TYR A 73 30.70 -36.46 1.87
CA TYR A 73 29.35 -36.90 1.50
C TYR A 73 28.53 -35.69 1.08
N ILE A 74 28.07 -35.68 -0.17
CA ILE A 74 27.33 -34.55 -0.76
C ILE A 74 25.86 -34.94 -0.87
N TYR A 75 24.97 -34.13 -0.32
CA TYR A 75 23.54 -34.32 -0.49
C TYR A 75 23.12 -33.89 -1.89
N THR A 76 22.45 -34.78 -2.63
CA THR A 76 22.09 -34.60 -4.05
C THR A 76 21.11 -33.45 -4.30
N GLN A 77 20.34 -33.04 -3.30
CA GLN A 77 19.47 -31.88 -3.40
C GLN A 77 20.26 -30.58 -3.18
N ASN A 78 20.24 -29.69 -4.17
CA ASN A 78 20.79 -28.35 -4.04
C ASN A 78 19.88 -27.44 -3.20
N PHE A 79 20.51 -26.53 -2.47
CA PHE A 79 19.87 -25.49 -1.68
C PHE A 79 20.32 -24.12 -2.22
N GLY A 80 19.57 -23.60 -3.20
CA GLY A 80 20.01 -22.45 -3.99
C GLY A 80 21.29 -22.79 -4.76
N ASP A 81 22.33 -21.98 -4.60
CA ASP A 81 23.65 -22.21 -5.19
C ASP A 81 24.57 -23.08 -4.30
N GLU A 82 24.08 -23.54 -3.13
CA GLU A 82 24.89 -24.32 -2.17
C GLU A 82 24.46 -25.79 -2.08
N GLN A 83 25.39 -26.65 -1.64
CA GLN A 83 25.16 -28.06 -1.35
C GLN A 83 25.44 -28.35 0.12
N LEU A 84 24.67 -29.28 0.70
CA LEU A 84 24.97 -29.82 2.03
C LEU A 84 26.07 -30.87 1.88
N ILE A 85 27.22 -30.58 2.47
CA ILE A 85 28.40 -31.44 2.43
C ILE A 85 28.75 -31.81 3.86
N LEU A 86 28.96 -33.09 4.11
CA LEU A 86 29.40 -33.63 5.39
C LEU A 86 30.79 -34.26 5.22
N SER A 87 31.65 -34.08 6.22
CA SER A 87 32.85 -34.91 6.36
C SER A 87 32.46 -36.37 6.65
N GLU A 88 33.40 -37.30 6.47
CA GLU A 88 33.17 -38.71 6.82
C GLU A 88 32.81 -38.89 8.30
N GLU A 89 33.44 -38.14 9.20
CA GLU A 89 33.14 -38.15 10.64
C GLU A 89 31.72 -37.67 10.93
N GLU A 90 31.31 -36.54 10.35
CA GLU A 90 29.94 -36.02 10.52
C GLU A 90 28.90 -36.95 9.92
N TYR A 91 29.15 -37.49 8.72
CA TYR A 91 28.25 -38.44 8.09
C TYR A 91 28.03 -39.67 8.97
N ASN A 92 29.10 -40.25 9.51
CA ASN A 92 29.02 -41.41 10.40
C ASN A 92 28.38 -41.07 11.75
N LYS A 93 28.50 -39.83 12.25
CA LYS A 93 27.78 -39.36 13.44
C LYS A 93 26.26 -39.39 13.24
N TYR A 94 25.77 -39.00 12.06
CA TYR A 94 24.32 -38.92 11.78
C TYR A 94 23.75 -40.21 11.17
N PHE A 95 24.60 -41.05 10.56
CA PHE A 95 24.26 -42.35 9.98
C PHE A 95 25.19 -43.44 10.50
N PRO A 96 25.15 -43.75 11.82
CA PRO A 96 26.14 -44.61 12.49
C PRO A 96 26.12 -46.07 12.06
N ASP A 97 24.96 -46.57 11.61
CA ASP A 97 24.81 -47.93 11.11
C ASP A 97 23.86 -47.96 9.90
N MET A 98 23.74 -49.12 9.25
CA MET A 98 22.93 -49.32 8.04
C MET A 98 21.41 -49.22 8.25
N PHE A 99 20.92 -49.24 9.49
CA PHE A 99 19.49 -49.17 9.80
C PHE A 99 19.00 -47.73 10.01
N VAL A 100 19.91 -46.77 10.18
CA VAL A 100 19.58 -45.34 10.20
C VAL A 100 19.53 -44.81 8.76
N ASP A 101 18.32 -44.69 8.23
CA ASP A 101 18.08 -44.21 6.86
C ASP A 101 17.85 -42.70 6.76
N THR A 102 17.57 -42.04 7.88
CA THR A 102 17.13 -40.64 7.88
C THR A 102 17.69 -39.86 9.06
N ALA A 103 18.07 -38.62 8.81
CA ALA A 103 18.47 -37.65 9.83
C ALA A 103 17.67 -36.36 9.68
N ILE A 104 17.78 -35.46 10.66
CA ILE A 104 17.11 -34.16 10.66
C ILE A 104 18.15 -33.07 10.53
N ALA A 105 18.05 -32.27 9.47
CA ALA A 105 18.75 -31.00 9.31
C ALA A 105 17.80 -29.83 9.62
N TYR A 106 18.35 -28.62 9.76
CA TYR A 106 17.62 -27.44 10.20
C TYR A 106 17.96 -26.22 9.34
N PHE A 107 16.95 -25.54 8.80
CA PHE A 107 17.13 -24.16 8.34
C PHE A 107 17.04 -23.24 9.54
N ILE A 108 18.09 -22.44 9.77
CA ILE A 108 18.11 -21.48 10.86
C ILE A 108 17.42 -20.21 10.41
N ILE A 109 16.42 -19.78 11.18
CA ILE A 109 15.65 -18.56 10.96
C ILE A 109 15.94 -17.60 12.10
N TYR A 110 16.51 -16.45 11.75
CA TYR A 110 16.85 -15.38 12.68
C TYR A 110 15.79 -14.29 12.62
N LYS A 111 15.36 -13.82 13.79
CA LYS A 111 14.49 -12.64 13.92
C LYS A 111 15.24 -11.53 14.61
N PHE A 112 15.23 -10.37 13.98
CA PHE A 112 15.84 -9.16 14.49
C PHE A 112 14.79 -8.07 14.68
N ALA A 113 15.05 -7.20 15.64
CA ALA A 113 14.29 -5.97 15.82
C ALA A 113 15.24 -4.79 16.02
N TYR A 114 14.85 -3.65 15.50
CA TYR A 114 15.46 -2.35 15.78
C TYR A 114 14.38 -1.42 16.29
N ASP A 115 14.65 -0.69 17.37
CA ASP A 115 13.72 0.29 17.92
C ASP A 115 14.47 1.56 18.31
N SER A 116 14.05 2.67 17.72
CA SER A 116 14.54 4.02 18.00
C SER A 116 13.39 5.00 18.18
N PRO A 117 13.64 6.21 18.70
CA PRO A 117 12.65 7.28 18.69
C PRO A 117 12.11 7.64 17.30
N LYS A 118 12.91 7.44 16.23
CA LYS A 118 12.53 7.78 14.85
C LYS A 118 11.69 6.69 14.18
N GLY A 119 11.92 5.43 14.50
CA GLY A 119 11.28 4.31 13.82
C GLY A 119 11.67 2.95 14.38
N MET A 120 10.99 1.92 13.87
CA MET A 120 11.29 0.53 14.21
C MET A 120 11.40 -0.33 12.96
N LEU A 121 12.17 -1.41 13.06
CA LEU A 121 12.30 -2.46 12.06
C LEU A 121 12.09 -3.82 12.70
N GLU A 122 11.52 -4.73 11.92
CA GLU A 122 11.56 -6.17 12.18
C GLU A 122 12.16 -6.84 10.96
N ALA A 123 13.09 -7.77 11.16
CA ALA A 123 13.67 -8.53 10.08
C ALA A 123 13.62 -10.02 10.40
N GLU A 124 13.28 -10.83 9.40
CA GLU A 124 13.34 -12.28 9.45
C GLU A 124 14.25 -12.76 8.31
N THR A 125 15.27 -13.54 8.65
CA THR A 125 16.20 -14.10 7.66
C THR A 125 16.36 -15.59 7.86
N LYS A 126 16.31 -16.36 6.78
CA LYS A 126 16.45 -17.81 6.76
C LYS A 126 17.71 -18.18 6.00
N LEU A 127 18.50 -19.10 6.56
CA LEU A 127 19.60 -19.74 5.82
C LEU A 127 19.02 -20.59 4.69
N ILE A 128 19.60 -20.45 3.49
CA ILE A 128 19.23 -21.26 2.33
C ILE A 128 19.75 -22.69 2.49
N LYS A 129 20.99 -22.86 2.94
CA LYS A 129 21.57 -24.19 3.24
C LYS A 129 21.23 -24.61 4.68
N PRO A 130 20.70 -25.82 4.91
CA PRO A 130 20.41 -26.30 6.25
C PRO A 130 21.68 -26.76 6.98
N THR A 131 21.65 -26.76 8.31
CA THR A 131 22.71 -27.27 9.19
C THR A 131 22.25 -28.54 9.91
N MET A 132 23.18 -29.42 10.25
CA MET A 132 22.85 -30.63 11.02
C MET A 132 22.58 -30.35 12.50
N GLU A 133 23.16 -29.28 13.03
CA GLU A 133 23.03 -28.90 14.44
C GLU A 133 22.18 -27.63 14.61
N LYS A 134 21.46 -27.57 15.74
CA LYS A 134 20.74 -26.37 16.19
C LYS A 134 21.69 -25.38 16.87
N LYS A 135 22.69 -24.93 16.12
CA LYS A 135 23.70 -24.01 16.61
C LYS A 135 23.85 -22.87 15.61
N TYR A 136 23.95 -21.65 16.13
CA TYR A 136 24.34 -20.46 15.36
C TYR A 136 25.54 -19.79 16.04
N GLU A 137 26.32 -19.06 15.26
CA GLU A 137 27.52 -18.38 15.77
C GLU A 137 27.27 -16.87 15.93
N GLU A 138 28.02 -16.22 16.81
CA GLU A 138 27.91 -14.77 16.98
C GLU A 138 28.31 -13.99 15.71
N ASP A 139 29.22 -14.55 14.92
CA ASP A 139 29.66 -13.93 13.67
C ASP A 139 28.57 -14.00 12.59
N ASP A 140 27.73 -15.04 12.57
CA ASP A 140 26.50 -15.06 11.75
C ASP A 140 25.57 -13.91 12.12
N VAL A 141 25.42 -13.65 13.42
CA VAL A 141 24.56 -12.58 13.91
C VAL A 141 25.10 -11.22 13.47
N LYS A 142 26.42 -11.00 13.54
CA LYS A 142 27.07 -9.77 13.06
C LYS A 142 26.92 -9.61 11.54
N GLU A 143 27.11 -10.68 10.78
CA GLU A 143 26.92 -10.70 9.32
C GLU A 143 25.49 -10.26 8.96
N VAL A 144 24.47 -10.86 9.60
CA VAL A 144 23.06 -10.54 9.31
C VAL A 144 22.72 -9.10 9.71
N LYS A 145 23.23 -8.58 10.83
CA LYS A 145 23.04 -7.16 11.21
C LYS A 145 23.62 -6.22 10.15
N GLY A 146 24.83 -6.52 9.64
CA GLY A 146 25.45 -5.78 8.55
C GLY A 146 24.61 -5.83 7.27
N LEU A 147 24.10 -7.00 6.92
CA LEU A 147 23.23 -7.20 5.76
C LEU A 147 21.91 -6.43 5.86
N ILE A 148 21.28 -6.41 7.04
CA ILE A 148 20.07 -5.61 7.30
C ILE A 148 20.38 -4.13 7.05
N TYR A 149 21.47 -3.60 7.62
CA TYR A 149 21.86 -2.21 7.42
C TYR A 149 22.13 -1.88 5.94
N GLU A 150 22.92 -2.69 5.26
CA GLU A 150 23.24 -2.50 3.84
C GLU A 150 22.00 -2.51 2.95
N SER A 151 21.04 -3.38 3.25
CA SER A 151 19.75 -3.42 2.55
C SER A 151 18.89 -2.17 2.80
N CYS A 152 19.07 -1.52 3.95
CA CYS A 152 18.26 -0.39 4.40
C CYS A 152 18.88 0.98 4.12
N LYS A 153 20.21 1.13 4.03
CA LYS A 153 20.89 2.45 4.11
C LYS A 153 20.39 3.51 3.11
N ASN A 154 19.93 3.08 1.93
CA ASN A 154 19.42 3.94 0.86
C ASN A 154 17.88 3.99 0.78
N LYS A 155 17.19 3.45 1.79
CA LYS A 155 15.72 3.35 1.86
C LYS A 155 15.14 4.29 2.91
N LEU A 156 13.86 4.60 2.73
CA LEU A 156 13.02 5.35 3.67
C LEU A 156 11.87 4.45 4.10
N PHE A 157 11.58 4.40 5.39
CA PHE A 157 10.51 3.57 5.94
C PHE A 157 9.29 4.40 6.30
N ALA A 158 8.17 4.00 5.72
CA ALA A 158 6.84 4.54 5.99
C ALA A 158 5.82 3.37 6.02
N ASP A 159 4.66 3.59 6.62
CA ASP A 159 3.55 2.61 6.70
C ASP A 159 2.80 2.57 5.36
N LEU A 160 3.45 2.01 4.34
CA LEU A 160 2.92 1.88 2.99
C LEU A 160 2.19 0.55 2.83
N TYR A 161 0.90 0.59 2.48
CA TYR A 161 0.12 -0.62 2.26
C TYR A 161 0.55 -1.40 1.02
N ARG A 162 1.13 -0.77 -0.03
CA ARG A 162 1.40 -1.50 -1.29
C ARG A 162 2.32 -0.92 -2.36
N SER A 163 2.88 0.29 -2.22
CA SER A 163 3.65 0.89 -3.32
C SER A 163 5.00 1.43 -2.86
N GLU A 164 6.06 0.99 -3.52
CA GLU A 164 7.31 1.74 -3.52
C GLU A 164 7.06 3.11 -4.14
N SER A 165 7.55 4.16 -3.49
CA SER A 165 7.51 5.53 -4.00
C SER A 165 8.91 6.12 -3.98
N TYR A 166 9.11 7.24 -4.65
CA TYR A 166 10.40 7.92 -4.69
C TYR A 166 10.28 9.28 -4.00
N TYR A 167 11.19 9.54 -3.06
CA TYR A 167 11.27 10.81 -2.36
C TYR A 167 12.74 11.21 -2.20
N ASN A 168 13.10 12.38 -2.72
CA ASN A 168 14.46 12.94 -2.67
C ASN A 168 15.55 11.92 -3.07
N GLY A 169 15.35 11.20 -4.18
CA GLY A 169 16.31 10.21 -4.71
C GLY A 169 16.38 8.90 -3.92
N ARG A 170 15.46 8.65 -2.98
CA ARG A 170 15.39 7.41 -2.18
C ARG A 170 14.06 6.70 -2.40
N THR A 171 14.09 5.37 -2.32
CA THR A 171 12.87 4.56 -2.34
C THR A 171 12.20 4.60 -0.95
N ILE A 172 10.97 5.07 -0.88
CA ILE A 172 10.08 4.88 0.26
C ILE A 172 9.48 3.47 0.16
N THR A 173 9.61 2.69 1.22
CA THR A 173 9.11 1.33 1.29
C THR A 173 8.63 0.97 2.69
N HIS A 174 7.68 0.04 2.76
CA HIS A 174 7.35 -0.66 4.00
C HIS A 174 8.15 -1.95 4.19
N ARG A 175 8.64 -2.54 3.07
CA ARG A 175 9.26 -3.86 3.06
C ARG A 175 10.48 -3.91 2.13
N VAL A 176 11.55 -4.51 2.61
CA VAL A 176 12.76 -4.81 1.83
C VAL A 176 12.96 -6.32 1.83
N TYR A 177 13.31 -6.89 0.67
CA TYR A 177 13.67 -8.30 0.56
C TYR A 177 15.18 -8.45 0.65
N ILE A 178 15.61 -9.46 1.41
CA ILE A 178 16.99 -9.93 1.42
C ILE A 178 17.02 -11.16 0.53
N ASN A 179 17.83 -11.13 -0.51
CA ASN A 179 18.09 -12.29 -1.35
C ASN A 179 19.58 -12.34 -1.68
N THR A 180 20.27 -13.27 -1.05
CA THR A 180 21.71 -13.52 -1.21
C THR A 180 21.91 -15.01 -1.46
N LYS A 181 23.09 -15.41 -1.92
CA LYS A 181 23.41 -16.84 -2.12
C LYS A 181 23.26 -17.70 -0.86
N LYS A 182 23.45 -17.10 0.33
CA LYS A 182 23.41 -17.81 1.62
C LYS A 182 22.07 -17.71 2.33
N ARG A 183 21.34 -16.61 2.12
CA ARG A 183 20.21 -16.21 2.97
C ARG A 183 19.13 -15.52 2.15
N GLU A 184 17.89 -15.84 2.51
CA GLU A 184 16.69 -15.11 2.09
C GLU A 184 16.04 -14.47 3.31
N GLY A 185 15.24 -13.42 3.11
CA GLY A 185 14.58 -12.77 4.22
C GLY A 185 13.74 -11.57 3.84
N THR A 186 13.10 -11.02 4.85
CA THR A 186 12.29 -9.80 4.73
C THR A 186 12.59 -8.87 5.89
N ILE A 187 12.63 -7.57 5.59
CA ILE A 187 12.73 -6.49 6.57
C ILE A 187 11.46 -5.67 6.41
N THR A 188 10.72 -5.46 7.49
CA THR A 188 9.60 -4.52 7.54
C THR A 188 9.96 -3.34 8.42
N GLY A 189 9.56 -2.15 8.01
CA GLY A 189 9.86 -0.94 8.73
C GLY A 189 8.70 0.04 8.77
N LYS A 190 8.72 0.87 9.80
CA LYS A 190 7.73 1.95 9.99
C LYS A 190 8.34 3.12 10.76
N SER A 191 7.97 4.32 10.36
CA SER A 191 8.28 5.52 11.11
C SER A 191 7.45 5.64 12.38
N LYS A 192 8.07 6.16 13.44
CA LYS A 192 7.42 6.56 14.71
C LYS A 192 7.30 8.08 14.82
N ILE A 193 7.83 8.83 13.87
CA ILE A 193 7.79 10.31 13.89
C ILE A 193 6.33 10.75 13.82
N LYS A 194 5.92 11.53 14.82
CA LYS A 194 4.56 12.04 14.91
C LYS A 194 4.32 13.08 13.82
N PRO A 195 3.11 13.12 13.24
CA PRO A 195 2.77 14.15 12.29
C PRO A 195 2.78 15.53 12.94
N GLY A 196 3.35 16.48 12.21
CA GLY A 196 3.24 17.90 12.47
C GLY A 196 1.85 18.45 12.15
N ARG A 197 1.70 19.74 12.42
CA ARG A 197 0.40 20.44 12.43
C ARG A 197 -0.36 20.41 11.10
N TYR A 198 0.36 20.37 9.98
CA TYR A 198 -0.21 20.51 8.64
C TYR A 198 -0.07 19.25 7.78
N ASP A 199 0.64 18.24 8.27
CA ASP A 199 0.94 17.01 7.52
C ASP A 199 -0.29 16.28 7.02
N TRP A 200 -1.39 16.39 7.78
CA TRP A 200 -2.67 15.83 7.40
C TRP A 200 -3.26 16.43 6.12
N MET A 201 -2.73 17.54 5.60
CA MET A 201 -3.19 18.13 4.35
C MET A 201 -2.72 17.34 3.13
N PHE A 202 -1.59 16.65 3.23
CA PHE A 202 -0.94 16.01 2.09
C PHE A 202 -1.48 14.60 1.79
N SER A 203 -1.24 14.12 0.57
CA SER A 203 -1.71 12.83 0.07
C SER A 203 -1.06 11.63 0.77
N ASP A 204 0.21 11.78 1.17
CA ASP A 204 0.99 10.78 1.92
C ASP A 204 0.67 10.74 3.42
N SER A 205 -0.29 11.54 3.89
CA SER A 205 -0.62 11.63 5.32
C SER A 205 -1.00 10.28 5.95
N SER A 206 -1.53 9.34 5.16
CA SER A 206 -1.89 7.99 5.58
C SER A 206 -0.70 7.03 5.73
N TRP A 207 0.50 7.42 5.25
CA TRP A 207 1.71 6.58 5.31
C TRP A 207 2.44 6.69 6.66
N TYR A 208 1.94 7.53 7.56
CA TYR A 208 2.59 7.84 8.83
C TYR A 208 1.61 7.66 9.98
N PRO A 209 2.11 7.53 11.23
CA PRO A 209 1.25 7.41 12.39
C PRO A 209 0.14 8.45 12.41
N LEU A 210 -1.10 8.00 12.61
CA LEU A 210 -2.26 8.87 12.61
C LEU A 210 -2.15 9.92 13.73
N GLU A 211 -2.44 11.15 13.37
CA GLU A 211 -2.53 12.25 14.31
C GLU A 211 -3.68 12.00 15.31
N THR A 212 -3.37 11.88 16.60
CA THR A 212 -4.36 11.60 17.66
C THR A 212 -5.32 12.77 17.92
N LYS A 213 -5.05 13.95 17.34
CA LYS A 213 -5.82 15.20 17.57
C LYS A 213 -6.52 15.74 16.31
N LYS A 214 -7.14 14.87 15.50
CA LYS A 214 -7.97 15.27 14.32
C LYS A 214 -8.96 16.41 14.60
N LYS A 215 -9.48 16.53 15.83
CA LYS A 215 -10.44 17.56 16.28
C LYS A 215 -9.91 19.00 16.30
N LYS A 216 -8.60 19.24 16.16
CA LYS A 216 -8.00 20.59 16.19
C LYS A 216 -7.75 21.20 14.80
N ARG A 217 -8.20 20.55 13.73
CA ARG A 217 -7.96 21.01 12.36
C ARG A 217 -8.84 22.22 12.03
N ASN A 218 -8.25 23.16 11.30
CA ASN A 218 -8.99 24.31 10.78
C ASN A 218 -9.94 23.82 9.67
N LYS A 219 -11.26 23.96 9.87
CA LYS A 219 -12.29 23.48 8.93
C LYS A 219 -12.12 24.04 7.51
N PHE A 220 -11.69 25.30 7.39
CA PHE A 220 -11.46 25.97 6.10
C PHE A 220 -10.30 25.30 5.36
N LEU A 221 -9.14 25.13 6.00
CA LEU A 221 -8.01 24.42 5.40
C LEU A 221 -8.32 22.94 5.15
N THR A 222 -9.18 22.33 5.97
CA THR A 222 -9.61 20.95 5.80
C THR A 222 -10.36 20.74 4.50
N PHE A 223 -11.26 21.66 4.16
CA PHE A 223 -11.98 21.63 2.90
C PHE A 223 -11.02 21.64 1.69
N PHE A 224 -10.06 22.58 1.64
CA PHE A 224 -9.13 22.66 0.50
C PHE A 224 -8.16 21.48 0.43
N ALA A 225 -7.71 20.96 1.57
CA ALA A 225 -6.88 19.76 1.58
C ALA A 225 -7.62 18.56 0.99
N TYR A 226 -8.93 18.43 1.26
CA TYR A 226 -9.76 17.37 0.67
C TYR A 226 -10.07 17.61 -0.80
N LEU A 227 -9.87 18.80 -1.36
CA LEU A 227 -9.95 19.01 -2.80
C LEU A 227 -8.76 18.42 -3.55
N ASN A 228 -7.67 18.03 -2.89
CA ASN A 228 -6.53 17.42 -3.56
C ASN A 228 -6.91 16.05 -4.16
N PRO A 229 -6.87 15.84 -5.50
CA PRO A 229 -7.29 14.59 -6.12
C PRO A 229 -6.42 13.39 -5.76
N ASN A 230 -5.19 13.61 -5.28
CA ASN A 230 -4.24 12.55 -4.93
C ASN A 230 -4.44 12.03 -3.50
N LYS A 231 -5.36 12.62 -2.74
CA LYS A 231 -5.67 12.20 -1.37
C LYS A 231 -6.67 11.04 -1.37
N THR A 232 -6.49 10.06 -0.49
CA THR A 232 -7.39 8.89 -0.39
C THR A 232 -8.83 9.30 -0.09
N ASP A 233 -9.03 10.27 0.79
CA ASP A 233 -10.34 10.81 1.20
C ASP A 233 -10.73 12.10 0.44
N THR A 234 -10.29 12.23 -0.82
CA THR A 234 -10.56 13.44 -1.62
C THR A 234 -12.04 13.64 -1.99
N ILE A 235 -12.52 14.88 -1.94
CA ILE A 235 -13.85 15.31 -2.41
C ILE A 235 -13.80 15.97 -3.80
N PHE A 236 -12.63 15.98 -4.47
CA PHE A 236 -12.41 16.69 -5.74
C PHE A 236 -13.48 16.40 -6.80
N HIS A 237 -13.79 15.12 -7.03
CA HIS A 237 -14.75 14.70 -8.04
C HIS A 237 -16.17 15.20 -7.72
N ALA A 238 -16.57 15.13 -6.44
CA ALA A 238 -17.85 15.64 -5.99
C ALA A 238 -17.93 17.16 -6.12
N TYR A 239 -16.84 17.86 -5.80
CA TYR A 239 -16.73 19.31 -5.99
C TYR A 239 -16.91 19.67 -7.47
N ILE A 240 -16.07 19.14 -8.37
CA ILE A 240 -16.13 19.40 -9.82
C ILE A 240 -17.53 19.09 -10.41
N ALA A 241 -18.16 17.99 -9.99
CA ALA A 241 -19.50 17.63 -10.42
C ALA A 241 -20.55 18.70 -10.07
N LEU A 242 -20.46 19.31 -8.87
CA LEU A 242 -21.35 20.41 -8.46
C LEU A 242 -21.14 21.67 -9.33
N GLY A 243 -19.90 21.99 -9.69
CA GLY A 243 -19.61 23.10 -10.60
C GLY A 243 -20.20 22.89 -12.00
N ILE A 244 -20.03 21.69 -12.56
CA ILE A 244 -20.61 21.31 -13.85
C ILE A 244 -22.14 21.36 -13.78
N TYR A 245 -22.73 20.85 -12.69
CA TYR A 245 -24.18 20.91 -12.47
C TYR A 245 -24.70 22.35 -12.41
N GLY A 246 -23.99 23.25 -11.72
CA GLY A 246 -24.35 24.67 -11.66
C GLY A 246 -24.35 25.33 -13.04
N ILE A 247 -23.32 25.06 -13.85
CA ILE A 247 -23.23 25.58 -15.23
C ILE A 247 -24.35 25.03 -16.10
N TYR A 248 -24.62 23.72 -16.01
CA TYR A 248 -25.70 23.06 -16.73
C TYR A 248 -27.08 23.63 -16.34
N PHE A 249 -27.35 23.81 -15.05
CA PHE A 249 -28.60 24.38 -14.55
C PHE A 249 -28.80 25.83 -15.02
N ILE A 250 -27.72 26.63 -15.06
CA ILE A 250 -27.74 28.01 -15.56
C ILE A 250 -28.01 28.05 -17.06
N ALA A 251 -27.36 27.18 -17.84
CA ALA A 251 -27.59 27.06 -19.28
C ALA A 251 -29.05 26.65 -19.55
N TRP A 252 -29.55 25.67 -18.81
CA TRP A 252 -30.95 25.25 -18.85
C TRP A 252 -31.92 26.39 -18.55
N TYR A 253 -31.76 27.08 -17.43
CA TYR A 253 -32.66 28.16 -17.01
C TYR A 253 -32.78 29.27 -18.07
N LYS A 254 -31.72 29.50 -18.84
CA LYS A 254 -31.76 30.42 -19.99
C LYS A 254 -32.50 29.82 -21.19
N LEU A 255 -32.22 28.57 -21.55
CA LEU A 255 -32.93 27.90 -22.65
C LEU A 255 -34.43 27.72 -22.37
N SER A 256 -34.81 27.41 -21.13
CA SER A 256 -36.20 27.22 -20.71
C SER A 256 -37.03 28.51 -20.72
N LYS A 257 -36.38 29.68 -20.65
CA LYS A 257 -37.04 30.99 -20.82
C LYS A 257 -37.28 31.34 -22.29
N ILE A 258 -36.55 30.73 -23.21
CA ILE A 258 -36.61 31.01 -24.65
C ILE A 258 -37.60 30.07 -25.35
N MET A 259 -37.83 28.87 -24.81
CA MET A 259 -38.68 27.86 -25.45
C MET A 259 -39.72 27.29 -24.47
N SER A 260 -40.99 27.35 -24.86
CA SER A 260 -42.08 26.55 -24.29
C SER A 260 -41.88 25.10 -24.71
N ASN A 261 -41.80 24.13 -23.78
CA ASN A 261 -42.39 22.77 -23.93
C ASN A 261 -41.94 21.82 -22.81
N GLY A 262 -42.89 21.06 -22.26
CA GLY A 262 -42.67 20.06 -21.19
C GLY A 262 -41.70 18.92 -21.52
N HIS A 263 -41.36 18.72 -22.81
CA HIS A 263 -40.39 17.71 -23.26
C HIS A 263 -38.96 18.02 -22.79
N TYR A 264 -38.58 19.29 -22.71
CA TYR A 264 -37.27 19.66 -22.14
C TYR A 264 -37.27 19.44 -20.62
N THR A 265 -38.36 19.74 -19.91
CA THR A 265 -38.47 19.46 -18.47
C THR A 265 -38.26 17.98 -18.17
N LEU A 266 -38.81 17.08 -19.00
CA LEU A 266 -38.59 15.64 -18.90
C LEU A 266 -37.13 15.26 -19.17
N LEU A 267 -36.51 15.79 -20.24
CA LEU A 267 -35.10 15.60 -20.55
C LEU A 267 -34.18 16.07 -19.40
N HIS A 268 -34.55 17.16 -18.71
CA HIS A 268 -33.83 17.68 -17.56
C HIS A 268 -33.97 16.82 -16.30
N ILE A 269 -35.16 16.28 -16.02
CA ILE A 269 -35.37 15.31 -14.94
C ILE A 269 -34.52 14.07 -15.22
N VAL A 270 -34.53 13.59 -16.46
CA VAL A 270 -33.75 12.44 -16.92
C VAL A 270 -32.25 12.64 -16.78
N LEU A 271 -31.70 13.75 -17.28
CA LEU A 271 -30.27 14.04 -17.15
C LEU A 271 -29.85 14.30 -15.70
N SER A 272 -30.71 14.94 -14.90
CA SER A 272 -30.43 15.15 -13.47
C SER A 272 -30.42 13.84 -12.68
N LEU A 273 -31.34 12.91 -12.97
CA LEU A 273 -31.38 11.58 -12.35
C LEU A 273 -30.21 10.69 -12.80
N PHE A 274 -29.85 10.74 -14.09
CA PHE A 274 -28.68 10.02 -14.63
C PHE A 274 -27.37 10.48 -13.95
N MET A 275 -27.20 11.79 -13.81
CA MET A 275 -26.03 12.39 -13.19
C MET A 275 -26.02 12.19 -11.67
N LEU A 276 -27.18 12.24 -10.98
CA LEU A 276 -27.31 11.88 -9.57
C LEU A 276 -26.92 10.42 -9.33
N GLY A 277 -27.33 9.51 -10.22
CA GLY A 277 -26.91 8.10 -10.19
C GLY A 277 -25.39 7.92 -10.33
N ASN A 278 -24.75 8.66 -11.23
CA ASN A 278 -23.28 8.65 -11.36
C ASN A 278 -22.58 9.25 -10.13
N PHE A 279 -23.11 10.34 -9.56
CA PHE A 279 -22.57 10.96 -8.35
C PHE A 279 -22.66 10.03 -7.15
N ILE A 280 -23.80 9.33 -6.99
CA ILE A 280 -23.99 8.29 -5.98
C ILE A 280 -22.99 7.15 -6.20
N ASN A 281 -22.85 6.62 -7.42
CA ASN A 281 -21.90 5.55 -7.72
C ASN A 281 -20.45 5.95 -7.40
N VAL A 282 -20.01 7.16 -7.76
CA VAL A 282 -18.65 7.67 -7.48
C VAL A 282 -18.39 7.85 -5.98
N ILE A 283 -19.40 8.28 -5.21
CA ILE A 283 -19.30 8.38 -3.75
C ILE A 283 -19.25 7.00 -3.09
N TYR A 284 -20.03 6.03 -3.59
CA TYR A 284 -20.11 4.68 -3.01
C TYR A 284 -18.93 3.79 -3.37
N GLU A 285 -18.43 3.79 -4.61
CA GLU A 285 -17.18 3.08 -5.00
C GLU A 285 -15.97 3.54 -4.16
N LYS A 286 -15.98 4.79 -3.71
CA LYS A 286 -14.89 5.36 -2.92
C LYS A 286 -14.92 4.95 -1.45
N ASN A 287 -16.12 4.80 -0.88
CA ASN A 287 -16.29 4.27 0.47
C ASN A 287 -15.95 2.77 0.55
N ASP A 288 -16.01 2.03 -0.56
CA ASP A 288 -15.65 0.60 -0.59
C ASP A 288 -14.18 0.32 -0.20
N TYR A 289 -13.23 1.19 -0.53
CA TYR A 289 -11.81 0.90 -0.29
C TYR A 289 -11.41 0.99 1.19
N GLU A 290 -12.03 1.87 1.97
CA GLU A 290 -11.80 1.99 3.42
C GLU A 290 -12.75 1.10 4.24
N TYR A 291 -13.96 0.84 3.76
CA TYR A 291 -15.04 0.19 4.53
C TYR A 291 -15.04 -1.35 4.46
N TYR A 292 -14.51 -1.95 3.38
CA TYR A 292 -14.36 -3.42 3.29
C TYR A 292 -13.35 -4.00 4.28
N LYS A 293 -12.51 -3.16 4.90
CA LYS A 293 -11.60 -3.59 5.95
C LYS A 293 -12.33 -4.07 7.22
N ASN A 294 -13.60 -3.70 7.43
CA ASN A 294 -14.22 -3.83 8.76
C ASN A 294 -15.68 -4.35 8.88
N THR A 295 -16.44 -4.71 7.83
CA THR A 295 -17.86 -5.09 8.05
C THR A 295 -18.49 -6.20 7.19
N LYS A 296 -19.38 -6.97 7.84
CA LYS A 296 -20.07 -8.23 7.45
C LYS A 296 -20.89 -8.21 6.14
N LYS A 297 -21.05 -9.43 5.60
CA LYS A 297 -21.75 -9.92 4.38
C LYS A 297 -23.12 -9.30 4.03
N GLU A 298 -23.89 -8.80 5.01
CA GLU A 298 -25.25 -8.25 4.78
C GLU A 298 -25.26 -6.85 4.16
N ILE A 299 -24.26 -6.01 4.45
CA ILE A 299 -24.14 -4.67 3.86
C ILE A 299 -23.87 -4.77 2.35
N SER A 300 -23.20 -5.84 1.89
CA SER A 300 -22.98 -6.08 0.45
C SER A 300 -24.27 -6.36 -0.34
N LYS A 301 -25.35 -6.82 0.31
CA LYS A 301 -26.66 -7.01 -0.35
C LYS A 301 -27.37 -5.68 -0.61
N ILE A 302 -27.38 -4.78 0.37
CA ILE A 302 -27.93 -3.42 0.23
C ILE A 302 -27.13 -2.63 -0.80
N HIS A 303 -25.81 -2.78 -0.80
CA HIS A 303 -24.92 -2.18 -1.80
C HIS A 303 -25.21 -2.65 -3.23
N LYS A 304 -25.30 -3.98 -3.47
CA LYS A 304 -25.69 -4.53 -4.77
C LYS A 304 -27.08 -4.06 -5.20
N LEU A 305 -27.99 -3.83 -4.24
CA LEU A 305 -29.31 -3.28 -4.49
C LEU A 305 -29.21 -1.81 -4.93
N CYS A 306 -28.41 -0.97 -4.27
CA CYS A 306 -28.20 0.43 -4.64
C CYS A 306 -27.56 0.59 -6.03
N ILE A 307 -26.54 -0.22 -6.37
CA ILE A 307 -25.94 -0.22 -7.72
C ILE A 307 -26.96 -0.68 -8.76
N LYS A 308 -27.74 -1.75 -8.47
CA LYS A 308 -28.82 -2.19 -9.37
C LYS A 308 -29.86 -1.09 -9.59
N VAL A 309 -30.27 -0.40 -8.53
CA VAL A 309 -31.23 0.70 -8.61
C VAL A 309 -30.64 1.87 -9.41
N GLY A 310 -29.37 2.22 -9.20
CA GLY A 310 -28.66 3.22 -9.98
C GLY A 310 -28.60 2.88 -11.47
N ASN A 311 -28.26 1.63 -11.82
CA ASN A 311 -28.21 1.17 -13.20
C ASN A 311 -29.61 1.09 -13.86
N ILE A 312 -30.64 0.71 -13.10
CA ILE A 312 -32.04 0.73 -13.58
C ILE A 312 -32.50 2.17 -13.83
N MET A 313 -32.18 3.11 -12.94
CA MET A 313 -32.46 4.52 -13.14
C MET A 313 -31.73 5.07 -14.37
N GLN A 314 -30.48 4.67 -14.61
CA GLN A 314 -29.75 5.05 -15.82
C GLN A 314 -30.37 4.49 -17.09
N MET A 315 -30.81 3.22 -17.09
CA MET A 315 -31.53 2.62 -18.22
C MET A 315 -32.85 3.34 -18.50
N ILE A 316 -33.65 3.64 -17.47
CA ILE A 316 -34.89 4.42 -17.61
C ILE A 316 -34.59 5.81 -18.20
N CYS A 317 -33.50 6.44 -17.75
CA CYS A 317 -33.07 7.73 -18.29
C CYS A 317 -32.68 7.66 -19.77
N VAL A 318 -31.95 6.62 -20.20
CA VAL A 318 -31.59 6.42 -21.62
C VAL A 318 -32.82 6.16 -22.47
N VAL A 319 -33.79 5.36 -21.99
CA VAL A 319 -35.04 5.09 -22.71
C VAL A 319 -35.87 6.38 -22.86
N LEU A 320 -35.99 7.18 -21.80
CA LEU A 320 -36.70 8.46 -21.85
C LEU A 320 -35.97 9.49 -22.73
N PHE A 321 -34.64 9.48 -22.76
CA PHE A 321 -33.82 10.29 -23.66
C PHE A 321 -34.06 9.92 -25.13
N LEU A 322 -34.01 8.64 -25.47
CA LEU A 322 -34.28 8.16 -26.83
C LEU A 322 -35.73 8.43 -27.27
N TYR A 323 -36.69 8.27 -26.35
CA TYR A 323 -38.09 8.62 -26.60
C TYR A 323 -38.26 10.13 -26.86
N SER A 324 -37.58 10.99 -26.08
CA SER A 324 -37.62 12.43 -26.30
C SER A 324 -37.01 12.84 -27.65
N ILE A 325 -35.97 12.14 -28.13
CA ILE A 325 -35.40 12.37 -29.47
C ILE A 325 -36.37 11.93 -30.56
N TRP A 326 -37.03 10.77 -30.41
CA TRP A 326 -38.02 10.28 -31.37
C TRP A 326 -39.22 11.22 -31.50
N CYS A 327 -39.70 11.80 -30.39
CA CYS A 327 -40.77 12.79 -30.38
C CYS A 327 -40.37 14.19 -30.90
N ILE A 328 -39.08 14.47 -31.11
CA ILE A 328 -38.60 15.73 -31.72
C ILE A 328 -38.42 15.57 -33.25
N GLY A 329 -38.26 14.34 -33.73
CA GLY A 329 -38.12 14.00 -35.15
C GLY A 329 -39.44 13.77 -35.90
N HIS A 330 -40.57 13.80 -35.20
CA HIS A 330 -41.95 13.78 -35.71
C HIS A 330 -42.69 14.99 -35.15
#